data_AF-A0A1Y1KVX2-F1
#
_entry.id   AF-A0A1Y1KVX2-F1
#
_cell.length_a   1.000
_cell.length_b   1.000
_cell.length_c   1.000
_cell.angle_alpha   90.00
_cell.angle_beta   90.00
_cell.angle_gamma   90.00
#
_symmetry.space_group_name_H-M   'P 1'
#
loop_
_entity.id
_entity.type
_entity.pdbx_description
1 polymer ?
#
loop_
_entity_poly.entity_id
_entity_poly.type
_entity_poly.pdbx_seq_one_letter_code
_entity_poly.pdbx_strand_id
1 'polypeptide(L)'
;HAMIISQTVSSDLYKRVAQEFVRKEVNYPGHNNESLAALYKVLSGNYDDCVDELVPSHARAGLQLVSTENSSGPTKDATEGLDKWRETLTLVLSNRSNDDVRGLNALGKLLSSYGRAEAAHICFIFSRQLSVFGGLDDPKADFVLLGSDHHKQSDQFAKETEALQLSEVYEYGLTLAGGVTATAGAPHLAAYKLQHAVTLAEYGYRDRALQYCDAIASAIVSQTRRSAYHHPILESSVEDFLARLKQAPKEASSSWISKPTMGKVSDSMWNRFNKFVSGDEDGNGQTGSDGDNGPFARIASSPNNSRPPSTSNFDVYASSPSFPS
;
A
#
# COMPACT_ATOMS: atom_id res chain seq x y z
N HIS A 1 5.22 -35.00 19.24
CA HIS A 1 6.65 -35.18 19.61
C HIS A 1 7.62 -34.84 18.48
N ALA A 2 7.48 -35.43 17.28
CA ALA A 2 8.41 -35.18 16.17
C ALA A 2 8.59 -33.68 15.82
N MET A 3 7.49 -32.91 15.73
CA MET A 3 7.52 -31.46 15.45
C MET A 3 8.42 -30.70 16.46
N ILE A 4 8.19 -30.90 17.76
CA ILE A 4 8.94 -30.24 18.84
C ILE A 4 10.43 -30.61 18.79
N ILE A 5 10.75 -31.90 18.61
CA ILE A 5 12.14 -32.37 18.53
C ILE A 5 12.83 -31.79 17.30
N SER A 6 12.18 -31.80 16.14
CA SER A 6 12.79 -31.30 14.91
C SER A 6 13.09 -29.80 14.95
N GLN A 7 12.25 -29.02 15.66
CA GLN A 7 12.44 -27.58 15.84
C GLN A 7 13.72 -27.25 16.63
N THR A 8 14.13 -28.10 17.57
CA THR A 8 15.37 -27.88 18.35
C THR A 8 16.63 -28.40 17.66
N VAL A 9 16.48 -29.25 16.64
CA VAL A 9 17.60 -29.87 15.93
C VAL A 9 18.04 -29.02 14.74
N SER A 10 17.14 -28.71 13.80
CA SER A 10 17.46 -27.86 12.64
C SER A 10 16.19 -27.40 11.89
N SER A 11 16.27 -26.26 11.22
CA SER A 11 15.17 -25.76 10.37
C SER A 11 14.83 -26.75 9.24
N ASP A 12 15.83 -27.37 8.61
CA ASP A 12 15.59 -28.34 7.53
C ASP A 12 14.88 -29.60 8.01
N LEU A 13 15.23 -30.10 9.20
CA LEU A 13 14.51 -31.24 9.78
C LEU A 13 13.07 -30.84 10.13
N TYR A 14 12.87 -29.65 10.70
CA TYR A 14 11.54 -29.13 11.00
C TYR A 14 10.66 -29.02 9.74
N LYS A 15 11.22 -28.52 8.62
CA LYS A 15 10.55 -28.49 7.31
C LYS A 15 10.07 -29.87 6.86
N ARG A 16 10.94 -30.88 6.91
CA ARG A 16 10.61 -32.24 6.48
C ARG A 16 9.56 -32.89 7.40
N VAL A 17 9.68 -32.68 8.71
CA VAL A 17 8.71 -33.21 9.67
C VAL A 17 7.35 -32.54 9.53
N ALA A 18 7.31 -31.22 9.30
CA ALA A 18 6.07 -30.50 9.02
C ALA A 18 5.40 -30.98 7.73
N GLN A 19 6.17 -31.24 6.67
CA GLN A 19 5.65 -31.82 5.42
C GLN A 19 5.02 -33.21 5.64
N GLU A 20 5.70 -34.09 6.37
CA GLU A 20 5.15 -35.41 6.70
C GLU A 20 3.93 -35.33 7.62
N PHE A 21 3.92 -34.38 8.56
CA PHE A 21 2.75 -34.11 9.40
C PHE A 21 1.56 -33.65 8.57
N VAL A 22 1.77 -32.71 7.64
CA VAL A 22 0.71 -32.27 6.72
C VAL A 22 0.16 -33.45 5.91
N ARG A 23 1.02 -34.29 5.37
CA ARG A 23 0.63 -35.44 4.51
C ARG A 23 -0.08 -36.57 5.27
N LYS A 24 0.12 -36.70 6.57
CA LYS A 24 -0.41 -37.82 7.38
C LYS A 24 -1.56 -37.43 8.28
N GLU A 25 -1.52 -36.22 8.84
CA GLU A 25 -2.42 -35.79 9.91
C GLU A 25 -3.34 -34.64 9.48
N VAL A 26 -2.91 -33.78 8.54
CA VAL A 26 -3.72 -32.64 8.08
C VAL A 26 -4.53 -33.00 6.84
N ASN A 27 -3.84 -33.49 5.81
CA ASN A 27 -4.42 -33.99 4.58
C ASN A 27 -4.33 -35.52 4.60
N TYR A 28 -5.47 -36.20 4.59
CA TYR A 28 -5.52 -37.67 4.55
C TYR A 28 -6.57 -38.10 3.51
N PRO A 29 -6.54 -39.37 3.02
CA PRO A 29 -7.42 -39.80 1.95
C PRO A 29 -8.91 -39.50 2.25
N GLY A 30 -9.54 -38.67 1.40
CA GLY A 30 -10.93 -38.23 1.57
C GLY A 30 -11.13 -36.94 2.37
N HIS A 31 -10.06 -36.35 2.92
CA HIS A 31 -10.11 -35.08 3.64
C HIS A 31 -8.87 -34.23 3.36
N ASN A 32 -9.07 -33.13 2.64
CA ASN A 32 -8.02 -32.13 2.39
C ASN A 32 -8.38 -30.86 3.14
N ASN A 33 -7.40 -30.31 3.86
CA ASN A 33 -7.47 -29.01 4.51
C ASN A 33 -6.35 -28.13 3.95
N GLU A 34 -6.58 -27.60 2.74
CA GLU A 34 -5.60 -26.84 1.97
C GLU A 34 -5.07 -25.63 2.74
N SER A 35 -5.97 -24.89 3.42
CA SER A 35 -5.62 -23.70 4.19
C SER A 35 -4.70 -24.00 5.38
N LEU A 36 -5.00 -25.08 6.13
CA LEU A 36 -4.18 -25.48 7.28
C LEU A 36 -2.84 -26.07 6.83
N ALA A 37 -2.83 -26.84 5.73
CA ALA A 37 -1.61 -27.35 5.12
C ALA A 37 -0.68 -26.20 4.68
N ALA A 38 -1.23 -25.18 4.00
CA ALA A 38 -0.49 -23.98 3.63
C ALA A 38 0.07 -23.24 4.86
N LEU A 39 -0.70 -23.12 5.94
CA LEU A 39 -0.21 -22.53 7.20
C LEU A 39 1.01 -23.29 7.73
N TYR A 40 0.97 -24.63 7.80
CA TYR A 40 2.10 -25.42 8.28
C TYR A 40 3.34 -25.29 7.38
N LYS A 41 3.16 -25.11 6.07
CA LYS A 41 4.28 -24.79 5.16
C LYS A 41 4.88 -23.42 5.50
N VAL A 42 4.07 -22.39 5.73
CA VAL A 42 4.56 -21.06 6.14
C VAL A 42 5.28 -21.14 7.49
N LEU A 43 4.69 -21.77 8.51
CA LEU A 43 5.28 -21.88 9.84
C LEU A 43 6.58 -22.70 9.86
N SER A 44 6.74 -23.63 8.92
CA SER A 44 7.96 -24.41 8.76
C SER A 44 9.03 -23.75 7.89
N GLY A 45 8.74 -22.61 7.28
CA GLY A 45 9.68 -21.88 6.43
C GLY A 45 9.74 -22.35 4.98
N ASN A 46 8.69 -23.04 4.51
CA ASN A 46 8.45 -23.39 3.11
C ASN A 46 7.50 -22.36 2.49
N TYR A 47 7.95 -21.10 2.40
CA TYR A 47 7.09 -19.97 2.03
C TYR A 47 6.66 -20.00 0.56
N ASP A 48 7.58 -20.29 -0.35
CA ASP A 48 7.29 -20.28 -1.79
C ASP A 48 6.43 -21.48 -2.23
N ASP A 49 6.60 -22.62 -1.54
CA ASP A 49 5.88 -23.87 -1.81
C ASP A 49 4.58 -24.00 -1.01
N CYS A 50 4.21 -23.01 -0.19
CA CYS A 50 2.97 -23.09 0.61
C CYS A 50 1.73 -23.10 -0.28
N VAL A 51 1.83 -22.47 -1.47
CA VAL A 51 0.75 -22.36 -2.45
C VAL A 51 0.47 -23.67 -3.18
N ASP A 52 1.38 -24.64 -3.15
CA ASP A 52 1.15 -25.97 -3.74
C ASP A 52 0.05 -26.75 -3.03
N GLU A 53 -0.22 -26.42 -1.76
CA GLU A 53 -1.33 -27.02 -1.01
C GLU A 53 -2.68 -26.51 -1.51
N LEU A 54 -2.73 -25.32 -2.11
CA LEU A 54 -3.94 -24.71 -2.68
C LEU A 54 -4.11 -25.11 -4.16
N VAL A 55 -3.03 -25.01 -4.93
CA VAL A 55 -3.01 -25.39 -6.34
C VAL A 55 -1.71 -26.14 -6.62
N PRO A 56 -1.77 -27.47 -6.84
CA PRO A 56 -0.59 -28.28 -7.08
C PRO A 56 0.24 -27.77 -8.27
N SER A 57 1.56 -27.88 -8.17
CA SER A 57 2.50 -27.44 -9.20
C SER A 57 2.20 -27.96 -10.61
N HIS A 58 1.73 -29.21 -10.75
CA HIS A 58 1.32 -29.75 -12.06
C HIS A 58 0.12 -29.00 -12.67
N ALA A 59 -0.85 -28.60 -11.85
CA ALA A 59 -2.02 -27.85 -12.30
C ALA A 59 -1.63 -26.43 -12.70
N ARG A 60 -0.69 -25.82 -11.95
CA ARG A 60 -0.08 -24.53 -12.31
C ARG A 60 0.68 -24.60 -13.64
N ALA A 61 1.22 -25.76 -14.00
CA ALA A 61 1.86 -26.01 -15.30
C ALA A 61 0.86 -26.34 -16.43
N GLY A 62 -0.46 -26.31 -16.17
CA GLY A 62 -1.49 -26.65 -17.15
C GLY A 62 -1.64 -28.15 -17.40
N LEU A 63 -1.07 -29.00 -16.55
CA LEU A 63 -1.14 -30.46 -16.67
C LEU A 63 -2.31 -30.99 -15.83
N GLN A 64 -3.26 -31.64 -16.50
CA GLN A 64 -4.36 -32.35 -15.85
C GLN A 64 -3.97 -33.81 -15.63
N LEU A 65 -4.04 -34.26 -14.37
CA LEU A 65 -3.85 -35.67 -14.05
C LEU A 65 -5.13 -36.42 -14.49
N VAL A 66 -4.98 -37.33 -15.46
CA VAL A 66 -6.05 -38.22 -15.87
C VAL A 66 -5.93 -39.49 -15.04
N SER A 67 -6.92 -39.75 -14.18
CA SER A 67 -6.97 -40.97 -13.37
C SER A 67 -7.02 -42.20 -14.26
N THR A 68 -6.09 -43.14 -14.06
CA THR A 68 -6.09 -44.47 -14.73
C THR A 68 -7.07 -45.46 -14.10
N GLU A 69 -7.73 -45.08 -13.01
CA GLU A 69 -8.70 -45.92 -12.30
C GLU A 69 -10.13 -45.42 -12.57
N ASN A 70 -11.05 -46.35 -12.86
CA ASN A 70 -12.50 -46.16 -13.02
C ASN A 70 -13.20 -45.69 -11.71
N SER A 71 -12.69 -44.64 -11.09
CA SER A 71 -13.34 -43.95 -9.97
C SER A 71 -14.41 -43.03 -10.54
N SER A 72 -15.67 -43.41 -10.34
CA SER A 72 -16.88 -42.70 -10.81
C SER A 72 -17.22 -41.46 -9.97
N GLY A 73 -16.20 -40.69 -9.57
CA GLY A 73 -16.35 -39.44 -8.83
C GLY A 73 -16.03 -38.24 -9.73
N PRO A 74 -16.65 -37.06 -9.50
CA PRO A 74 -16.23 -35.85 -10.18
C PRO A 74 -14.75 -35.58 -9.87
N THR A 75 -13.93 -35.41 -10.91
CA THR A 75 -12.54 -34.97 -10.76
C THR A 75 -12.55 -33.61 -10.06
N LYS A 76 -12.01 -33.53 -8.83
CA LYS A 76 -11.91 -32.26 -8.09
C LYS A 76 -11.13 -31.27 -8.95
N ASP A 77 -11.70 -30.08 -9.16
CA ASP A 77 -11.01 -29.02 -9.90
C ASP A 77 -9.76 -28.62 -9.11
N ALA A 78 -8.58 -28.75 -9.74
CA ALA A 78 -7.31 -28.44 -9.10
C ALA A 78 -7.18 -26.94 -8.73
N THR A 79 -8.09 -26.10 -9.23
CA THR A 79 -8.15 -24.67 -8.92
C THR A 79 -9.14 -24.32 -7.80
N GLU A 80 -9.90 -25.29 -7.27
CA GLU A 80 -10.87 -25.08 -6.18
C GLU A 80 -10.19 -24.53 -4.91
N GLY A 81 -8.94 -24.90 -4.67
CA GLY A 81 -8.17 -24.37 -3.54
C GLY A 81 -7.96 -22.85 -3.61
N LEU A 82 -8.06 -22.21 -4.78
CA LEU A 82 -8.01 -20.75 -4.89
C LEU A 82 -9.12 -20.08 -4.08
N ASP A 83 -10.29 -20.71 -3.93
CA ASP A 83 -11.40 -20.13 -3.16
C ASP A 83 -11.14 -20.13 -1.64
N LYS A 84 -10.13 -20.89 -1.20
CA LYS A 84 -9.66 -20.94 0.20
C LYS A 84 -8.68 -19.83 0.57
N TRP A 85 -8.40 -18.89 -0.33
CA TRP A 85 -7.42 -17.83 -0.09
C TRP A 85 -7.72 -16.98 1.16
N ARG A 86 -9.00 -16.66 1.43
CA ARG A 86 -9.40 -15.86 2.61
C ARG A 86 -9.10 -16.60 3.90
N GLU A 87 -9.42 -17.89 3.94
CA GLU A 87 -9.15 -18.76 5.09
C GLU A 87 -7.64 -18.89 5.30
N THR A 88 -6.88 -19.15 4.24
CA THR A 88 -5.41 -19.25 4.28
C THR A 88 -4.77 -17.95 4.78
N LEU A 89 -5.15 -16.81 4.21
CA LEU A 89 -4.68 -15.49 4.63
C LEU A 89 -5.00 -15.25 6.11
N THR A 90 -6.22 -15.54 6.54
CA THR A 90 -6.66 -15.34 7.94
C THR A 90 -5.89 -16.23 8.91
N LEU A 91 -5.64 -17.49 8.56
CA LEU A 91 -4.84 -18.41 9.36
C LEU A 91 -3.39 -17.91 9.53
N VAL A 92 -2.75 -17.47 8.44
CA VAL A 92 -1.40 -16.90 8.50
C VAL A 92 -1.38 -15.62 9.33
N LEU A 93 -2.35 -14.72 9.13
CA LEU A 93 -2.44 -13.47 9.89
C LEU A 93 -2.73 -13.68 11.39
N SER A 94 -3.43 -14.76 11.74
CA SER A 94 -3.71 -15.14 13.13
C SER A 94 -2.53 -15.84 13.80
N ASN A 95 -1.54 -16.28 13.03
CA ASN A 95 -0.33 -16.98 13.49
C ASN A 95 0.93 -16.29 12.94
N ARG A 96 1.02 -14.97 13.15
CA ARG A 96 2.10 -14.15 12.59
C ARG A 96 3.49 -14.69 12.96
N SER A 97 4.41 -14.64 11.99
CA SER A 97 5.83 -14.90 12.20
C SER A 97 6.68 -13.87 11.45
N ASN A 98 7.99 -13.76 11.75
CA ASN A 98 8.83 -12.72 11.16
C ASN A 98 8.90 -12.77 9.61
N ASP A 99 8.80 -13.97 9.05
CA ASP A 99 8.96 -14.22 7.61
C ASP A 99 7.65 -14.65 6.93
N ASP A 100 6.51 -14.56 7.62
CA ASP A 100 5.19 -14.91 7.04
C ASP A 100 4.83 -14.09 5.79
N VAL A 101 5.34 -12.85 5.72
CA VAL A 101 5.21 -11.96 4.57
C VAL A 101 5.66 -12.61 3.27
N ARG A 102 6.61 -13.55 3.30
CA ARG A 102 7.06 -14.30 2.11
C ARG A 102 5.96 -15.23 1.61
N GLY A 103 5.30 -15.96 2.51
CA GLY A 103 4.18 -16.83 2.19
C GLY A 103 2.96 -16.06 1.71
N LEU A 104 2.70 -14.89 2.31
CA LEU A 104 1.64 -13.97 1.86
C LEU A 104 1.92 -13.41 0.45
N ASN A 105 3.18 -13.07 0.15
CA ASN A 105 3.57 -12.64 -1.19
C ASN A 105 3.41 -13.78 -2.22
N ALA A 106 3.81 -15.01 -1.86
CA ALA A 106 3.61 -16.19 -2.70
C ALA A 106 2.13 -16.45 -2.99
N LEU A 107 1.26 -16.35 -1.97
CA LEU A 107 -0.19 -16.45 -2.12
C LEU A 107 -0.74 -15.36 -3.06
N GLY A 108 -0.28 -14.11 -2.91
CA GLY A 108 -0.64 -13.01 -3.80
C GLY A 108 -0.24 -13.28 -5.26
N LYS A 109 0.99 -13.77 -5.49
CA LYS A 109 1.47 -14.14 -6.83
C LYS A 109 0.67 -15.28 -7.45
N LEU A 110 0.32 -16.30 -6.67
CA LEU A 110 -0.58 -17.37 -7.12
C LEU A 110 -1.90 -16.77 -7.59
N LEU A 111 -2.60 -16.01 -6.75
CA LEU A 111 -3.90 -15.41 -7.09
C LEU A 111 -3.83 -14.51 -8.32
N SER A 112 -2.76 -13.70 -8.43
CA SER A 112 -2.51 -12.82 -9.58
C SER A 112 -2.35 -13.63 -10.88
N SER A 113 -1.58 -14.72 -10.86
CA SER A 113 -1.44 -15.61 -12.04
C SER A 113 -2.77 -16.18 -12.55
N TYR A 114 -3.73 -16.39 -11.64
CA TYR A 114 -5.08 -16.84 -11.98
C TYR A 114 -6.07 -15.69 -12.26
N GLY A 115 -5.61 -14.44 -12.30
CA GLY A 115 -6.43 -13.24 -12.61
C GLY A 115 -7.36 -12.82 -11.49
N ARG A 116 -7.06 -13.20 -10.24
CA ARG A 116 -7.83 -12.80 -9.06
C ARG A 116 -7.20 -11.57 -8.42
N ALA A 117 -7.20 -10.44 -9.14
CA ALA A 117 -6.46 -9.23 -8.78
C ALA A 117 -6.82 -8.68 -7.39
N GLU A 118 -8.11 -8.52 -7.07
CA GLU A 118 -8.53 -8.03 -5.74
C GLU A 118 -7.98 -8.89 -4.60
N ALA A 119 -8.10 -10.22 -4.72
CA ALA A 119 -7.62 -11.17 -3.73
C ALA A 119 -6.08 -11.13 -3.62
N ALA A 120 -5.40 -11.06 -4.76
CA ALA A 120 -3.94 -10.93 -4.83
C ALA A 120 -3.45 -9.66 -4.14
N HIS A 121 -4.07 -8.52 -4.44
CA HIS A 121 -3.67 -7.23 -3.89
C HIS A 121 -3.90 -7.14 -2.38
N ILE A 122 -4.97 -7.77 -1.86
CA ILE A 122 -5.15 -7.90 -0.41
C ILE A 122 -3.97 -8.66 0.23
N CYS A 123 -3.54 -9.77 -0.39
CA CYS A 123 -2.37 -10.52 0.10
C CYS A 123 -1.09 -9.66 0.02
N PHE A 124 -0.91 -8.89 -1.06
CA PHE A 124 0.22 -7.98 -1.24
C PHE A 124 0.30 -6.87 -0.19
N ILE A 125 -0.85 -6.30 0.20
CA ILE A 125 -0.94 -5.33 1.30
C ILE A 125 -0.39 -5.93 2.59
N PHE A 126 -0.70 -7.20 2.89
CA PHE A 126 -0.22 -7.87 4.10
C PHE A 126 1.21 -8.41 4.01
N SER A 127 1.78 -8.60 2.80
CA SER A 127 3.21 -8.91 2.62
C SER A 127 4.14 -7.69 2.70
N ARG A 128 3.57 -6.49 2.87
CA ARG A 128 4.32 -5.26 3.22
C ARG A 128 5.50 -5.02 2.28
N GLN A 129 6.72 -4.97 2.81
CA GLN A 129 7.94 -4.61 2.08
C GLN A 129 8.35 -5.61 0.98
N LEU A 130 7.77 -6.81 0.94
CA LEU A 130 8.02 -7.76 -0.15
C LEU A 130 7.16 -7.49 -1.38
N SER A 131 6.14 -6.66 -1.24
CA SER A 131 5.28 -6.26 -2.35
C SER A 131 5.55 -4.84 -2.81
N VAL A 132 5.51 -4.64 -4.13
CA VAL A 132 5.79 -3.36 -4.76
C VAL A 132 4.47 -2.75 -5.25
N PHE A 133 4.07 -1.67 -4.59
CA PHE A 133 3.06 -0.74 -5.10
C PHE A 133 3.75 0.29 -6.00
N GLY A 134 3.65 0.09 -7.31
CA GLY A 134 4.49 0.77 -8.30
C GLY A 134 3.72 1.24 -9.54
N GLY A 135 4.42 1.89 -10.45
CA GLY A 135 3.85 2.30 -11.73
C GLY A 135 3.79 1.15 -12.74
N LEU A 136 3.02 1.36 -13.81
CA LEU A 136 2.80 0.37 -14.88
C LEU A 136 4.09 -0.01 -15.62
N ASP A 137 5.06 0.91 -15.68
CA ASP A 137 6.37 0.75 -16.29
C ASP A 137 7.40 0.08 -15.37
N ASP A 138 7.07 -0.17 -14.09
CA ASP A 138 7.93 -0.92 -13.19
C ASP A 138 7.66 -2.43 -13.32
N PRO A 139 8.58 -3.22 -13.92
CA PRO A 139 8.39 -4.66 -14.08
C PRO A 139 8.37 -5.42 -12.76
N LYS A 140 8.72 -4.78 -11.63
CA LYS A 140 8.64 -5.35 -10.30
C LYS A 140 7.35 -5.02 -9.57
N ALA A 141 6.50 -4.15 -10.12
CA ALA A 141 5.22 -3.81 -9.51
C ALA A 141 4.35 -5.08 -9.38
N ASP A 142 3.92 -5.37 -8.15
CA ASP A 142 2.94 -6.42 -7.90
C ASP A 142 1.51 -5.90 -8.17
N PHE A 143 1.30 -4.59 -8.01
CA PHE A 143 0.06 -3.90 -8.34
C PHE A 143 0.27 -2.40 -8.58
N VAL A 144 -0.56 -1.81 -9.44
CA VAL A 144 -0.53 -0.39 -9.83
C VAL A 144 -1.74 0.37 -9.28
N LEU A 145 -2.95 -0.15 -9.51
CA LEU A 145 -4.18 0.35 -8.90
C LEU A 145 -4.83 -0.78 -8.11
N LEU A 146 -5.16 -0.51 -6.85
CA LEU A 146 -5.81 -1.47 -5.97
C LEU A 146 -7.17 -1.90 -6.56
N GLY A 147 -7.41 -3.21 -6.62
CA GLY A 147 -8.62 -3.80 -7.21
C GLY A 147 -8.58 -4.05 -8.71
N SER A 148 -7.57 -3.56 -9.45
CA SER A 148 -7.56 -3.64 -10.92
C SER A 148 -6.35 -4.38 -11.50
N ASP A 149 -6.60 -5.29 -12.46
CA ASP A 149 -5.58 -6.18 -13.01
C ASP A 149 -4.77 -5.52 -14.15
N HIS A 150 -3.68 -4.85 -13.79
CA HIS A 150 -2.76 -4.26 -14.76
C HIS A 150 -2.00 -5.30 -15.62
N HIS A 151 -1.87 -6.56 -15.18
CA HIS A 151 -1.15 -7.59 -15.93
C HIS A 151 -1.99 -8.16 -17.08
N LYS A 152 -3.28 -8.42 -16.84
CA LYS A 152 -4.19 -8.94 -17.87
C LYS A 152 -4.89 -7.84 -18.66
N GLN A 153 -5.04 -6.65 -18.08
CA GLN A 153 -5.83 -5.55 -18.64
C GLN A 153 -5.04 -4.23 -18.67
N SER A 154 -3.80 -4.25 -19.15
CA SER A 154 -2.91 -3.07 -19.19
C SER A 154 -3.54 -1.80 -19.78
N ASP A 155 -4.46 -1.94 -20.73
CA ASP A 155 -5.07 -0.78 -21.42
C ASP A 155 -6.39 -0.34 -20.78
N GLN A 156 -6.92 -1.10 -19.82
CA GLN A 156 -8.26 -0.89 -19.28
C GLN A 156 -8.31 -0.80 -17.75
N PHE A 157 -7.26 -1.24 -17.06
CA PHE A 157 -7.24 -1.32 -15.60
C PHE A 157 -7.45 0.04 -14.91
N ALA A 158 -7.17 1.15 -15.59
CA ALA A 158 -7.32 2.50 -15.07
C ALA A 158 -8.65 3.19 -15.45
N LYS A 159 -9.57 2.51 -16.14
CA LYS A 159 -10.86 3.10 -16.55
C LYS A 159 -11.82 3.29 -15.38
N GLU A 160 -11.76 2.40 -14.41
CA GLU A 160 -12.68 2.40 -13.26
C GLU A 160 -12.16 3.37 -12.19
N THR A 161 -13.03 4.31 -11.80
CA THR A 161 -12.70 5.30 -10.76
C THR A 161 -12.52 4.65 -9.39
N GLU A 162 -13.21 3.55 -9.10
CA GLU A 162 -13.14 2.84 -7.82
C GLU A 162 -11.71 2.35 -7.52
N ALA A 163 -11.00 1.84 -8.53
CA ALA A 163 -9.62 1.37 -8.38
C ALA A 163 -8.66 2.52 -7.98
N LEU A 164 -8.84 3.71 -8.55
CA LEU A 164 -8.08 4.89 -8.15
C LEU A 164 -8.43 5.32 -6.72
N GLN A 165 -9.71 5.36 -6.37
CA GLN A 165 -10.15 5.75 -5.01
C GLN A 165 -9.61 4.79 -3.94
N LEU A 166 -9.66 3.48 -4.19
CA LEU A 166 -9.05 2.47 -3.32
C LEU A 166 -7.54 2.68 -3.19
N SER A 167 -6.86 3.03 -4.28
CA SER A 167 -5.42 3.31 -4.29
C SER A 167 -5.08 4.58 -3.50
N GLU A 168 -5.92 5.61 -3.54
CA GLU A 168 -5.76 6.83 -2.73
C GLU A 168 -5.97 6.56 -1.23
N VAL A 169 -6.95 5.74 -0.88
CA VAL A 169 -7.16 5.29 0.51
C VAL A 169 -5.95 4.50 1.00
N TYR A 170 -5.39 3.63 0.15
CA TYR A 170 -4.20 2.87 0.48
C TYR A 170 -2.96 3.75 0.63
N GLU A 171 -2.71 4.67 -0.31
CA GLU A 171 -1.65 5.68 -0.21
C GLU A 171 -1.78 6.49 1.08
N TYR A 172 -2.99 6.96 1.40
CA TYR A 172 -3.24 7.67 2.67
C TYR A 172 -2.88 6.80 3.88
N GLY A 173 -3.29 5.52 3.89
CA GLY A 173 -2.90 4.57 4.93
C GLY A 173 -1.38 4.41 5.07
N LEU A 174 -0.64 4.40 3.95
CA LEU A 174 0.83 4.36 3.97
C LEU A 174 1.43 5.63 4.59
N THR A 175 0.84 6.81 4.34
CA THR A 175 1.30 8.06 4.98
C THR A 175 1.12 8.04 6.50
N LEU A 176 0.07 7.40 7.00
CA LEU A 176 -0.20 7.28 8.44
C LEU A 176 0.75 6.28 9.14
N ALA A 177 1.20 5.26 8.43
CA ALA A 177 2.09 4.23 8.97
C ALA A 177 3.51 4.74 9.27
N GLY A 178 3.90 5.88 8.71
CA GLY A 178 5.25 6.46 8.86
C GLY A 178 6.33 5.70 8.08
N GLY A 179 7.59 6.12 8.26
CA GLY A 179 8.75 5.49 7.63
C GLY A 179 9.02 5.92 6.18
N VAL A 180 9.92 5.21 5.51
CA VAL A 180 10.42 5.55 4.16
C VAL A 180 9.28 5.56 3.13
N THR A 181 8.31 4.65 3.26
CA THR A 181 7.11 4.60 2.40
C THR A 181 6.20 5.81 2.60
N ALA A 182 6.04 6.29 3.83
CA ALA A 182 5.30 7.53 4.09
C ALA A 182 6.00 8.77 3.48
N THR A 183 7.34 8.77 3.42
CA THR A 183 8.11 9.87 2.81
C THR A 183 8.17 9.80 1.28
N ALA A 184 8.04 8.60 0.68
CA ALA A 184 8.10 8.42 -0.76
C ALA A 184 6.76 8.71 -1.45
N GLY A 185 5.64 8.51 -0.77
CA GLY A 185 4.29 8.63 -1.35
C GLY A 185 4.07 7.64 -2.50
N ALA A 186 3.03 7.88 -3.31
CA ALA A 186 2.76 7.10 -4.53
C ALA A 186 2.80 8.02 -5.77
N PRO A 187 3.99 8.50 -6.19
CA PRO A 187 4.11 9.46 -7.29
C PRO A 187 3.63 8.90 -8.64
N HIS A 188 3.64 7.57 -8.80
CA HIS A 188 3.07 6.89 -9.97
C HIS A 188 1.55 7.11 -10.12
N LEU A 189 0.84 7.52 -9.04
CA LEU A 189 -0.58 7.83 -9.11
C LEU A 189 -0.90 9.18 -9.75
N ALA A 190 0.09 10.07 -9.91
CA ALA A 190 -0.15 11.48 -10.24
C ALA A 190 -0.89 11.67 -11.59
N ALA A 191 -0.56 10.88 -12.61
CA ALA A 191 -1.24 10.93 -13.91
C ALA A 191 -2.72 10.46 -13.80
N TYR A 192 -2.98 9.40 -13.04
CA TYR A 192 -4.34 8.90 -12.81
C TYR A 192 -5.18 9.92 -12.03
N LYS A 193 -4.58 10.58 -11.03
CA LYS A 193 -5.21 11.67 -10.27
C LYS A 193 -5.54 12.88 -11.15
N LEU A 194 -4.66 13.25 -12.07
CA LEU A 194 -4.93 14.32 -13.04
C LEU A 194 -6.10 13.93 -13.95
N GLN A 195 -6.12 12.71 -14.48
CA GLN A 195 -7.23 12.24 -15.30
C GLN A 195 -8.57 12.27 -14.53
N HIS A 196 -8.56 11.86 -13.26
CA HIS A 196 -9.74 11.95 -12.40
C HIS A 196 -10.17 13.40 -12.15
N ALA A 197 -9.22 14.32 -11.97
CA ALA A 197 -9.51 15.75 -11.85
C ALA A 197 -10.18 16.31 -13.12
N VAL A 198 -9.75 15.88 -14.31
CA VAL A 198 -10.39 16.23 -15.58
C VAL A 198 -11.83 15.74 -15.61
N THR A 199 -12.05 14.45 -15.32
CA THR A 199 -13.39 13.88 -15.25
C THR A 199 -14.29 14.59 -14.23
N LEU A 200 -13.76 14.91 -13.04
CA LEU A 200 -14.51 15.68 -12.03
C LEU A 200 -14.96 17.05 -12.55
N ALA A 201 -14.10 17.75 -13.30
CA ALA A 201 -14.45 19.04 -13.88
C ALA A 201 -15.53 18.91 -14.98
N GLU A 202 -15.47 17.86 -15.80
CA GLU A 202 -16.50 17.57 -16.82
C GLU A 202 -17.88 17.33 -16.18
N TYR A 203 -17.93 16.74 -14.99
CA TYR A 203 -19.15 16.57 -14.20
C TYR A 203 -19.52 17.80 -13.33
N GLY A 204 -18.84 18.93 -13.49
CA GLY A 204 -19.12 20.17 -12.75
C GLY A 204 -18.53 20.26 -11.34
N TYR A 205 -17.75 19.26 -10.89
CA TYR A 205 -17.07 19.27 -9.59
C TYR A 205 -15.77 20.08 -9.61
N ARG A 206 -15.84 21.33 -10.09
CA ARG A 206 -14.69 22.23 -10.30
C ARG A 206 -13.81 22.39 -9.05
N ASP A 207 -14.43 22.56 -7.88
CA ASP A 207 -13.68 22.78 -6.63
C ASP A 207 -12.90 21.53 -6.19
N ARG A 208 -13.37 20.32 -6.53
CA ARG A 208 -12.61 19.08 -6.29
C ARG A 208 -11.48 18.91 -7.29
N ALA A 209 -11.73 19.21 -8.57
CA ALA A 209 -10.71 19.19 -9.60
C ALA A 209 -9.53 20.12 -9.26
N LEU A 210 -9.82 21.33 -8.76
CA LEU A 210 -8.80 22.26 -8.26
C LEU A 210 -7.97 21.65 -7.11
N GLN A 211 -8.61 21.01 -6.13
CA GLN A 211 -7.92 20.37 -5.01
C GLN A 211 -6.96 19.27 -5.48
N TYR A 212 -7.35 18.48 -6.48
CA TYR A 212 -6.47 17.49 -7.09
C TYR A 212 -5.26 18.14 -7.76
N CYS A 213 -5.46 19.20 -8.55
CA CYS A 213 -4.36 19.92 -9.19
C CYS A 213 -3.38 20.50 -8.15
N ASP A 214 -3.91 21.14 -7.10
CA ASP A 214 -3.13 21.69 -6.00
C ASP A 214 -2.31 20.60 -5.28
N ALA A 215 -2.93 19.45 -5.01
CA ALA A 215 -2.27 18.32 -4.36
C ALA A 215 -1.14 17.75 -5.21
N ILE A 216 -1.35 17.58 -6.52
CA ILE A 216 -0.32 17.10 -7.45
C ILE A 216 0.85 18.10 -7.53
N ALA A 217 0.56 19.39 -7.69
CA ALA A 217 1.61 20.42 -7.75
C ALA A 217 2.42 20.49 -6.45
N SER A 218 1.75 20.42 -5.29
CA SER A 218 2.41 20.36 -3.99
C SER A 218 3.30 19.12 -3.85
N ALA A 219 2.83 17.96 -4.32
CA ALA A 219 3.59 16.72 -4.34
C ALA A 219 4.81 16.78 -5.28
N ILE A 220 4.76 17.56 -6.36
CA ILE A 220 5.91 17.78 -7.26
C ILE A 220 6.97 18.67 -6.59
N VAL A 221 6.58 19.75 -5.91
CA VAL A 221 7.52 20.72 -5.30
C VAL A 221 8.12 20.23 -3.98
N SER A 222 7.40 19.41 -3.22
CA SER A 222 7.85 18.95 -1.90
C SER A 222 8.92 17.85 -1.94
N GLN A 223 9.37 17.43 -3.13
CA GLN A 223 10.33 16.34 -3.27
C GLN A 223 11.77 16.82 -3.06
N THR A 224 12.53 16.08 -2.26
CA THR A 224 13.99 16.28 -2.13
C THR A 224 14.76 15.66 -3.31
N ARG A 225 14.16 14.68 -3.99
CA ARG A 225 14.63 14.10 -5.24
C ARG A 225 13.43 13.91 -6.18
N ARG A 226 13.52 14.48 -7.37
CA ARG A 226 12.43 14.39 -8.37
C ARG A 226 12.13 12.94 -8.71
N SER A 227 10.85 12.57 -8.63
CA SER A 227 10.35 11.27 -9.06
C SER A 227 10.38 11.13 -10.58
N ALA A 228 10.66 9.93 -11.08
CA ALA A 228 10.57 9.61 -12.51
C ALA A 228 9.12 9.76 -13.05
N TYR A 229 8.12 9.58 -12.18
CA TYR A 229 6.70 9.73 -12.52
C TYR A 229 6.24 11.19 -12.62
N HIS A 230 7.00 12.13 -12.06
CA HIS A 230 6.71 13.56 -12.14
C HIS A 230 7.43 14.19 -13.34
N HIS A 231 7.14 13.67 -14.53
CA HIS A 231 7.75 14.11 -15.78
C HIS A 231 7.25 15.50 -16.21
N PRO A 232 8.03 16.27 -17.00
CA PRO A 232 7.66 17.63 -17.41
C PRO A 232 6.29 17.74 -18.11
N ILE A 233 5.89 16.71 -18.87
CA ILE A 233 4.57 16.71 -19.54
C ILE A 233 3.40 16.67 -18.54
N LEU A 234 3.56 15.96 -17.41
CA LEU A 234 2.54 15.91 -16.36
C LEU A 234 2.43 17.29 -15.74
N GLU A 235 3.58 17.86 -15.40
CA GLU A 235 3.71 19.18 -14.81
C GLU A 235 3.01 20.26 -15.64
N SER A 236 3.31 20.35 -16.94
CA SER A 236 2.64 21.28 -17.85
C SER A 236 1.14 20.99 -17.99
N SER A 237 0.74 19.72 -18.00
CA SER A 237 -0.68 19.34 -18.10
C SER A 237 -1.48 19.76 -16.87
N VAL A 238 -0.91 19.66 -15.67
CA VAL A 238 -1.54 20.13 -14.43
C VAL A 238 -1.63 21.66 -14.45
N GLU A 239 -0.57 22.36 -14.85
CA GLU A 239 -0.56 23.83 -14.96
C GLU A 239 -1.64 24.34 -15.92
N ASP A 240 -1.65 23.82 -17.15
CA ASP A 240 -2.63 24.19 -18.17
C ASP A 240 -4.07 23.91 -17.72
N PHE A 241 -4.29 22.78 -17.05
CA PHE A 241 -5.61 22.43 -16.55
C PHE A 241 -6.05 23.32 -15.39
N LEU A 242 -5.16 23.60 -14.44
CA LEU A 242 -5.43 24.52 -13.35
C LEU A 242 -5.76 25.93 -13.86
N ALA A 243 -4.97 26.45 -14.81
CA ALA A 243 -5.21 27.78 -15.39
C ALA A 243 -6.62 27.87 -15.99
N ARG A 244 -7.02 26.84 -16.74
CA ARG A 244 -8.39 26.73 -17.30
C ARG A 244 -9.46 26.67 -16.20
N LEU A 245 -9.26 25.87 -15.15
CA LEU A 245 -10.21 25.77 -14.03
C LEU A 245 -10.39 27.09 -13.25
N LYS A 246 -9.33 27.90 -13.16
CA LYS A 246 -9.37 29.22 -12.50
C LYS A 246 -10.06 30.28 -13.36
N GLN A 247 -9.96 30.17 -14.68
CA GLN A 247 -10.62 31.08 -15.65
C GLN A 247 -12.09 30.71 -15.90
N ALA A 248 -12.49 29.47 -15.62
CA ALA A 248 -13.87 29.03 -15.79
C ALA A 248 -14.85 29.89 -14.96
N PRO A 249 -15.97 30.36 -15.55
CA PRO A 249 -16.98 31.11 -14.82
C PRO A 249 -17.44 30.33 -13.59
N LYS A 250 -17.45 30.97 -12.41
CA LYS A 250 -18.12 30.38 -11.26
C LYS A 250 -19.60 30.34 -11.57
N GLU A 251 -20.21 29.15 -11.62
CA GLU A 251 -21.66 29.05 -11.62
C GLU A 251 -22.19 29.91 -10.47
N ALA A 252 -23.15 30.76 -10.78
CA ALA A 252 -23.83 31.60 -9.81
C ALA A 252 -24.77 30.74 -8.94
N SER A 253 -24.22 29.77 -8.21
CA SER A 253 -24.98 29.04 -7.20
C SER A 253 -25.07 29.94 -5.97
N SER A 254 -26.24 30.57 -5.83
CA SER A 254 -26.75 31.21 -4.61
C SER A 254 -26.27 30.52 -3.33
N SER A 255 -25.34 31.12 -2.58
CA SER A 255 -24.97 30.63 -1.23
C SER A 255 -24.23 31.69 -0.40
N TRP A 256 -25.02 32.48 0.33
CA TRP A 256 -24.82 33.14 1.63
C TRP A 256 -23.90 32.49 2.71
N ILE A 257 -23.23 31.37 2.47
CA ILE A 257 -22.32 30.75 3.43
C ILE A 257 -20.89 30.94 2.96
N SER A 258 -20.16 31.80 3.66
CA SER A 258 -18.72 32.02 3.53
C SER A 258 -17.95 30.78 4.00
N LYS A 259 -17.88 29.76 3.13
CA LYS A 259 -16.87 28.71 3.25
C LYS A 259 -15.49 29.39 3.13
N PRO A 260 -14.51 29.08 4.01
CA PRO A 260 -13.17 29.65 3.90
C PRO A 260 -12.62 29.34 2.50
N THR A 261 -12.26 30.39 1.78
CA THR A 261 -11.86 30.31 0.38
C THR A 261 -10.49 29.62 0.26
N MET A 262 -10.49 28.32 -0.03
CA MET A 262 -9.30 27.49 -0.26
C MET A 262 -8.33 28.10 -1.29
N GLY A 263 -8.83 28.93 -2.21
CA GLY A 263 -8.05 29.58 -3.28
C GLY A 263 -6.85 30.41 -2.80
N LYS A 264 -6.89 30.98 -1.58
CA LYS A 264 -5.75 31.77 -1.07
C LYS A 264 -4.54 30.91 -0.69
N VAL A 265 -4.78 29.68 -0.23
CA VAL A 265 -3.71 28.75 0.19
C VAL A 265 -3.11 28.04 -1.03
N SER A 266 -3.93 27.75 -2.04
CA SER A 266 -3.44 27.18 -3.30
C SER A 266 -2.62 28.18 -4.12
N ASP A 267 -3.07 29.44 -4.24
CA ASP A 267 -2.30 30.48 -4.95
C ASP A 267 -0.88 30.67 -4.38
N SER A 268 -0.72 30.49 -3.06
CA SER A 268 0.61 30.57 -2.41
C SER A 268 1.53 29.40 -2.78
N MET A 269 0.98 28.19 -2.99
CA MET A 269 1.76 27.03 -3.43
C MET A 269 2.05 27.09 -4.93
N TRP A 270 1.10 27.55 -5.74
CA TRP A 270 1.27 27.78 -7.18
C TRP A 270 2.30 28.85 -7.49
N ASN A 271 2.31 29.96 -6.73
CA ASN A 271 3.33 30.99 -6.91
C ASN A 271 4.75 30.47 -6.58
N ARG A 272 4.88 29.55 -5.60
CA ARG A 272 6.16 28.89 -5.31
C ARG A 272 6.56 27.93 -6.43
N PHE A 273 5.59 27.22 -7.00
CA PHE A 273 5.80 26.35 -8.15
C PHE A 273 6.27 27.14 -9.38
N ASN A 274 5.55 28.21 -9.77
CA ASN A 274 5.94 29.07 -10.90
C ASN A 274 7.32 29.72 -10.70
N LYS A 275 7.66 30.06 -9.44
CA LYS A 275 8.99 30.58 -9.09
C LYS A 275 10.09 29.52 -9.24
N PHE A 276 9.80 28.26 -8.94
CA PHE A 276 10.75 27.17 -9.12
C PHE A 276 10.95 26.81 -10.60
N VAL A 277 9.87 26.77 -11.38
CA VAL A 277 9.90 26.42 -12.81
C VAL A 277 10.52 27.51 -13.67
N SER A 278 10.24 28.78 -13.38
CA SER A 278 10.79 29.91 -14.16
C SER A 278 12.31 30.10 -13.96
N GLY A 279 12.91 29.46 -12.95
CA GLY A 279 14.29 29.72 -12.53
C GLY A 279 14.44 31.09 -11.87
N ASP A 280 15.15 31.18 -10.73
CA ASP A 280 15.51 32.48 -10.16
C ASP A 280 16.42 33.21 -11.17
N GLU A 281 15.88 34.24 -11.83
CA GLU A 281 16.63 35.14 -12.72
C GLU A 281 17.25 36.31 -11.95
N ASP A 282 17.53 36.15 -10.64
CA ASP A 282 18.28 37.14 -9.85
C ASP A 282 19.75 36.72 -9.72
N GLY A 283 20.40 36.64 -10.87
CA GLY A 283 21.86 36.74 -10.97
C GLY A 283 22.28 38.20 -10.89
N ASN A 284 22.34 38.79 -9.69
CA ASN A 284 23.12 40.01 -9.51
C ASN A 284 23.79 40.07 -8.13
N GLY A 285 25.12 39.92 -8.13
CA GLY A 285 25.94 40.15 -6.95
C GLY A 285 25.97 41.62 -6.60
N GLN A 286 25.49 41.97 -5.40
CA GLN A 286 25.80 43.25 -4.79
C GLN A 286 25.88 43.11 -3.27
N THR A 287 27.07 43.37 -2.72
CA THR A 287 27.33 43.54 -1.29
C THR A 287 26.74 44.88 -0.83
N GLY A 288 25.74 44.85 0.06
CA GLY A 288 25.19 46.06 0.67
C GLY A 288 24.07 45.77 1.68
N SER A 289 24.35 46.09 2.94
CA SER A 289 23.48 46.17 4.12
C SER A 289 22.07 46.73 3.86
N ASP A 290 21.01 45.96 4.15
CA ASP A 290 19.91 46.34 5.08
C ASP A 290 18.86 45.22 5.24
N GLY A 291 18.28 45.10 6.44
CA GLY A 291 16.96 44.49 6.65
C GLY A 291 16.86 42.96 6.74
N ASP A 292 17.14 42.43 7.93
CA ASP A 292 16.86 41.07 8.40
C ASP A 292 15.40 40.61 8.11
N ASN A 293 15.24 39.62 7.23
CA ASN A 293 13.99 38.88 7.02
C ASN A 293 14.30 37.40 6.74
N GLY A 294 15.00 36.78 7.69
CA GLY A 294 15.13 35.32 7.76
C GLY A 294 14.11 34.70 8.73
N PRO A 295 13.72 33.42 8.55
CA PRO A 295 12.72 32.74 9.39
C PRO A 295 13.14 32.51 10.86
N PHE A 296 14.27 33.06 11.29
CA PHE A 296 14.78 32.97 12.67
C PHE A 296 15.01 34.33 13.35
N ALA A 297 14.64 35.46 12.71
CA ALA A 297 14.84 36.82 13.22
C ALA A 297 14.05 37.16 14.52
N ARG A 298 13.27 36.22 15.07
CA ARG A 298 12.43 36.43 16.26
C ARG A 298 12.71 35.48 17.41
N ILE A 299 13.93 35.02 17.58
CA ILE A 299 14.29 34.24 18.78
C ILE A 299 15.39 34.96 19.56
N ALA A 300 14.98 35.97 20.33
CA ALA A 300 15.71 36.39 21.53
C ALA A 300 14.78 37.12 22.51
N SER A 301 14.28 36.39 23.51
CA SER A 301 14.30 36.75 24.94
C SER A 301 13.36 35.82 25.72
N SER A 302 13.96 34.92 26.50
CA SER A 302 13.25 34.05 27.45
C SER A 302 12.65 34.87 28.61
N PRO A 303 11.42 34.57 29.05
CA PRO A 303 11.03 34.78 30.44
C PRO A 303 11.19 33.47 31.22
N ASN A 304 11.93 33.57 32.33
CA ASN A 304 12.13 32.57 33.35
C ASN A 304 10.79 32.10 33.95
N ASN A 305 10.41 30.84 33.74
CA ASN A 305 9.30 30.19 34.44
C ASN A 305 9.77 28.88 35.04
N SER A 306 10.10 28.92 36.34
CA SER A 306 10.42 27.77 37.17
C SER A 306 9.25 26.78 37.20
N ARG A 307 9.48 25.54 36.78
CA ARG A 307 8.52 24.42 36.92
C ARG A 307 8.55 23.88 38.36
N PRO A 308 7.41 23.55 38.99
CA PRO A 308 7.42 22.67 40.15
C PRO A 308 7.70 21.21 39.69
N PRO A 309 8.44 20.40 40.47
CA PRO A 309 8.74 19.03 40.09
C PRO A 309 7.49 18.16 40.18
N SER A 310 7.20 17.43 39.10
CA SER A 310 6.19 16.38 39.07
C SER A 310 6.77 15.14 39.74
N THR A 311 6.22 14.75 40.89
CA THR A 311 6.52 13.46 41.54
C THR A 311 5.86 12.34 40.74
N SER A 312 6.68 11.41 40.23
CA SER A 312 6.22 10.13 39.71
C SER A 312 5.87 9.21 40.88
N ASN A 313 4.59 9.12 41.24
CA ASN A 313 4.11 8.09 42.15
C ASN A 313 3.83 6.81 41.35
N PHE A 314 4.88 6.04 41.09
CA PHE A 314 4.76 4.64 40.67
C PHE A 314 5.13 3.79 41.89
N ASP A 315 4.14 3.54 42.73
CA ASP A 315 4.12 2.44 43.70
C ASP A 315 2.68 2.25 44.17
N VAL A 316 2.36 1.01 44.57
CA VAL A 316 1.05 0.50 45.04
C VAL A 316 0.17 -0.11 43.94
N TYR A 317 0.55 -1.31 43.50
CA TYR A 317 -0.32 -2.49 43.53
C TYR A 317 0.55 -3.76 43.54
N ALA A 318 1.30 -3.94 44.62
CA ALA A 318 1.80 -5.25 45.03
C ALA A 318 0.98 -5.65 46.26
N SER A 319 -0.05 -6.47 46.06
CA SER A 319 -0.76 -7.16 47.12
C SER A 319 -1.22 -8.53 46.62
N SER A 320 -0.33 -9.49 46.79
CA SER A 320 -0.60 -10.93 46.79
C SER A 320 -1.53 -11.30 47.95
N PRO A 321 -2.60 -12.08 47.76
CA PRO A 321 -3.34 -12.67 48.87
C PRO A 321 -2.65 -13.96 49.34
N SER A 322 -2.16 -13.94 50.56
CA SER A 322 -1.83 -15.12 51.38
C SER A 322 -3.11 -15.77 51.91
N PHE A 323 -3.29 -17.07 51.69
CA PHE A 323 -4.27 -17.89 52.41
C PHE A 323 -3.56 -18.65 53.55
N PRO A 324 -4.12 -18.66 54.77
CA PRO A 324 -3.61 -19.49 55.86
C PRO A 324 -4.25 -20.89 55.88
N SER A 325 -3.41 -21.86 56.23
CA SER A 325 -3.65 -23.22 56.77
C SER A 325 -4.60 -24.16 56.02
#